data_AF-A0AAE0GT13-F1
#
_entry.id   AF-A0AAE0GT13-F1
#
_cell.length_a   1.000
_cell.length_b   1.000
_cell.length_c   1.000
_cell.angle_alpha   90.00
_cell.angle_beta   90.00
_cell.angle_gamma   90.00
#
_symmetry.space_group_name_H-M   'P 1'
#
loop_
_entity.id
_entity.type
_entity.pdbx_description
1 polymer ?
#
loop_
_entity_poly.entity_id
_entity_poly.type
_entity_poly.pdbx_seq_one_letter_code
_entity_poly.pdbx_strand_id
1 'polypeptide(L)'
;MQDITQTKGKEELFQTLHERFASESLVALDAGQEGPRPAGNGAAAGPQCSPAPAASAYGSLKTGRCWRYTARVHGDGHLQLRKPQTEKLCRRLHRIYGSERFLHVHVAKGAAAEEDFMRMMGTGFSVASCRYEFLYLNERPESSKSAADAVFFLSTGRSWPHISVQAVWQTQCPLEHNLDMTVAKFNARLKLGMTDAKPALQLAPTCIEDVPDVMSPNGEVMTDGCGWMCPDTMRKLARKQGWKDVPCALQGRLGAAKGMWMAWSGCLAQIQRRRSQIKCAVPEPLPEQCTIEVKAIPTRGCPGALCAEFVQVLGARGIPTATFEELVLEAAACHKGWRPRGAKHLSIPLCQSRRLFVLPDPTGRLKPDEVYLHAGDDVDLSELFDGSGEVVALHNPAVAPEDVVKFRAVDLPELRLHDPPYRHVAVLSVQGDQPPAAWLSGGDYDGDQPLFIWDKRITCVTPLARACHVASAGDGATASHVDGIPGQCSVREAQETPGGLSEELRRYVGQLIQQSDLLSELYGLHEVWADRAASAHNAEEQELASQSAAQLVRIYRDALDAPKSGLRIVIPDHLRTNYIPHWHRKAEQDSENDLHVYKSMSTLGRLLSSLSTQSQ
;
A
#
# COMPACT_ATOMS: atom_id res chain seq x y z
N MET A 1 44.93 -9.21 -17.10
CA MET A 1 44.47 -10.45 -17.75
C MET A 1 43.68 -11.38 -16.80
N GLN A 2 43.21 -10.90 -15.63
CA GLN A 2 42.42 -11.66 -14.65
C GLN A 2 40.91 -11.33 -14.65
N ASP A 3 40.43 -10.48 -15.56
CA ASP A 3 39.02 -10.03 -15.62
C ASP A 3 38.12 -10.86 -16.57
N ILE A 4 38.72 -11.73 -17.41
CA ILE A 4 38.00 -12.47 -18.47
C ILE A 4 37.43 -13.82 -17.98
N THR A 5 38.00 -14.40 -16.92
CA THR A 5 37.53 -15.69 -16.36
C THR A 5 36.33 -15.53 -15.43
N GLN A 6 36.18 -14.40 -14.72
CA GLN A 6 34.97 -14.13 -13.93
C GLN A 6 33.75 -13.82 -14.81
N THR A 7 33.94 -13.27 -16.01
CA THR A 7 32.84 -12.93 -16.92
C THR A 7 32.32 -14.15 -17.69
N LYS A 8 33.20 -15.03 -18.18
CA LYS A 8 32.79 -16.30 -18.84
C LYS A 8 31.99 -17.22 -17.91
N GLY A 9 32.43 -17.38 -16.66
CA GLY A 9 31.67 -18.14 -15.68
C GLY A 9 30.28 -17.54 -15.42
N LYS A 10 30.16 -16.21 -15.37
CA LYS A 10 28.86 -15.55 -15.15
C LYS A 10 27.89 -15.70 -16.32
N GLU A 11 28.38 -15.67 -17.57
CA GLU A 11 27.56 -15.88 -18.76
C GLU A 11 27.03 -17.32 -18.87
N GLU A 12 27.86 -18.33 -18.61
CA GLU A 12 27.43 -19.74 -18.61
C GLU A 12 26.38 -20.04 -17.51
N LEU A 13 26.50 -19.38 -16.34
CA LEU A 13 25.56 -19.52 -15.22
C LEU A 13 24.22 -18.84 -15.49
N PHE A 14 24.30 -17.65 -16.07
CA PHE A 14 23.13 -16.94 -16.54
C PHE A 14 22.40 -17.77 -17.59
N GLN A 15 23.13 -18.37 -18.53
CA GLN A 15 22.60 -19.17 -19.62
C GLN A 15 21.90 -20.45 -19.10
N THR A 16 22.49 -21.18 -18.14
CA THR A 16 21.90 -22.42 -17.59
C THR A 16 20.56 -22.17 -16.86
N LEU A 17 20.47 -21.11 -16.05
CA LEU A 17 19.22 -20.76 -15.36
C LEU A 17 18.19 -20.25 -16.38
N HIS A 18 18.62 -19.43 -17.35
CA HIS A 18 17.75 -18.87 -18.36
C HIS A 18 17.16 -19.94 -19.29
N GLU A 19 17.95 -20.94 -19.69
CA GLU A 19 17.50 -22.07 -20.50
C GLU A 19 16.39 -22.89 -19.81
N ARG A 20 16.56 -23.18 -18.51
CA ARG A 20 15.55 -23.89 -17.68
C ARG A 20 14.25 -23.11 -17.52
N PHE A 21 14.32 -21.79 -17.35
CA PHE A 21 13.11 -20.96 -17.30
C PHE A 21 12.50 -20.70 -18.68
N ALA A 22 13.31 -20.74 -19.75
CA ALA A 22 12.85 -20.53 -21.12
C ALA A 22 12.06 -21.72 -21.69
N SER A 23 12.17 -22.92 -21.10
CA SER A 23 11.44 -24.12 -21.54
C SER A 23 10.01 -24.25 -20.99
N GLU A 24 9.50 -23.29 -20.20
CA GLU A 24 8.17 -23.33 -19.53
C GLU A 24 7.82 -24.71 -18.93
N SER A 25 8.82 -25.38 -18.35
CA SER A 25 8.69 -26.76 -17.90
C SER A 25 8.01 -26.83 -16.54
N LEU A 26 7.07 -27.79 -16.41
CA LEU A 26 6.57 -28.25 -15.12
C LEU A 26 7.74 -28.82 -14.32
N VAL A 27 7.98 -28.29 -13.13
CA VAL A 27 9.00 -28.84 -12.22
C VAL A 27 8.25 -29.69 -11.21
N ALA A 28 8.49 -31.00 -11.24
CA ALA A 28 8.09 -31.86 -10.14
C ALA A 28 8.82 -31.37 -8.88
N LEU A 29 8.06 -31.05 -7.84
CA LEU A 29 8.64 -30.72 -6.54
C LEU A 29 9.29 -32.00 -6.03
N ASP A 30 10.63 -32.11 -6.15
CA ASP A 30 11.35 -33.28 -5.63
C ASP A 30 11.06 -33.42 -4.14
N ALA A 31 10.32 -34.48 -3.80
CA ALA A 31 10.06 -34.87 -2.43
C ALA A 31 11.37 -35.36 -1.83
N GLY A 32 11.97 -34.51 -0.98
CA GLY A 32 12.96 -34.92 0.00
C GLY A 32 14.16 -35.69 -0.55
N GLN A 33 15.17 -34.96 -1.04
CA GLN A 33 16.52 -35.30 -0.60
C GLN A 33 16.90 -34.30 0.47
N GLU A 34 16.96 -34.79 1.72
CA GLU A 34 17.72 -34.13 2.76
C GLU A 34 19.16 -33.96 2.24
N GLY A 35 19.47 -32.78 1.70
CA GLY A 35 20.85 -32.34 1.64
C GLY A 35 21.44 -32.41 3.05
N PRO A 36 22.74 -32.72 3.21
CA PRO A 36 23.31 -33.12 4.49
C PRO A 36 22.93 -32.12 5.57
N ARG A 37 22.17 -32.58 6.57
CA ARG A 37 21.94 -31.83 7.81
C ARG A 37 23.31 -31.45 8.37
N PRO A 38 23.61 -30.17 8.65
CA PRO A 38 24.78 -29.85 9.45
C PRO A 38 24.58 -30.55 10.81
N ALA A 39 25.54 -31.39 11.20
CA ALA A 39 25.46 -32.17 12.41
C ALA A 39 25.20 -31.25 13.62
N GLY A 40 24.13 -31.55 14.36
CA GLY A 40 23.77 -30.82 15.57
C GLY A 40 24.64 -31.20 16.77
N ASN A 41 25.03 -30.15 17.49
CA ASN A 41 25.40 -30.07 18.91
C ASN A 41 26.77 -30.58 19.35
N GLY A 42 27.76 -29.71 19.18
CA GLY A 42 28.76 -29.42 20.20
C GLY A 42 28.77 -27.92 20.46
N ALA A 43 28.56 -27.49 21.70
CA ALA A 43 28.59 -26.09 22.09
C ALA A 43 29.97 -25.45 21.81
N ALA A 44 30.09 -24.62 20.79
CA ALA A 44 31.16 -23.62 20.61
C ALA A 44 30.93 -22.79 19.34
N ALA A 45 30.95 -21.46 19.48
CA ALA A 45 31.09 -20.43 18.43
C ALA A 45 30.16 -20.54 17.19
N GLY A 46 29.17 -19.64 17.11
CA GLY A 46 28.31 -19.51 15.94
C GLY A 46 29.10 -19.37 14.62
N PRO A 47 28.61 -19.94 13.51
CA PRO A 47 29.30 -19.83 12.22
C PRO A 47 29.40 -18.36 11.85
N GLN A 48 30.63 -17.89 11.61
CA GLN A 48 30.89 -16.53 11.12
C GLN A 48 30.07 -16.31 9.85
N CYS A 49 29.03 -15.47 9.96
CA CYS A 49 28.29 -14.98 8.80
C CYS A 49 29.27 -14.26 7.88
N SER A 50 29.42 -14.74 6.65
CA SER A 50 30.10 -13.98 5.62
C SER A 50 29.35 -12.65 5.45
N PRO A 51 30.04 -11.48 5.51
CA PRO A 51 29.38 -10.19 5.31
C PRO A 51 28.73 -10.14 3.92
N ALA A 52 27.74 -9.25 3.77
CA ALA A 52 27.20 -8.92 2.46
C ALA A 52 28.36 -8.69 1.48
N PRO A 53 28.37 -9.32 0.30
CA PRO A 53 29.47 -9.16 -0.63
C PRO A 53 29.63 -7.66 -0.95
N ALA A 54 30.88 -7.18 -1.03
CA ALA A 54 31.16 -5.84 -1.54
C ALA A 54 30.39 -5.65 -2.86
N ALA A 55 29.78 -4.46 -3.04
CA ALA A 55 28.74 -4.10 -4.02
C ALA A 55 29.14 -4.23 -5.52
N SER A 56 29.71 -5.36 -5.96
CA SER A 56 30.12 -5.56 -7.35
C SER A 56 30.24 -7.02 -7.83
N ALA A 57 29.78 -8.03 -7.07
CA ALA A 57 30.00 -9.43 -7.49
C ALA A 57 28.94 -9.99 -8.46
N TYR A 58 27.70 -9.48 -8.45
CA TYR A 58 26.57 -10.01 -9.22
C TYR A 58 25.96 -8.96 -10.17
N GLY A 59 26.02 -9.23 -11.47
CA GLY A 59 25.06 -8.68 -12.44
C GLY A 59 25.00 -7.16 -12.63
N SER A 60 26.13 -6.50 -12.90
CA SER A 60 26.09 -5.16 -13.51
C SER A 60 25.62 -5.26 -14.96
N LEU A 61 24.30 -5.32 -15.20
CA LEU A 61 23.77 -4.68 -16.40
C LEU A 61 23.93 -3.17 -16.20
N LYS A 62 25.02 -2.62 -16.76
CA LYS A 62 25.30 -1.17 -16.87
C LYS A 62 24.18 -0.36 -17.57
N THR A 63 23.05 -0.99 -17.87
CA THR A 63 21.93 -0.47 -18.67
C THR A 63 20.68 -0.16 -17.85
N GLY A 64 20.71 -0.32 -16.52
CA GLY A 64 19.53 -0.08 -15.67
C GLY A 64 18.39 -1.09 -15.87
N ARG A 65 18.63 -2.18 -16.61
CA ARG A 65 17.70 -3.30 -16.81
C ARG A 65 18.07 -4.45 -15.88
N CYS A 66 17.07 -5.14 -15.33
CA CYS A 66 17.27 -6.36 -14.54
C CYS A 66 16.34 -7.47 -15.04
N TRP A 67 16.55 -8.69 -14.57
CA TRP A 67 15.70 -9.82 -14.92
C TRP A 67 14.63 -10.07 -13.85
N ARG A 68 13.42 -10.41 -14.30
CA ARG A 68 12.31 -10.86 -13.46
C ARG A 68 12.15 -12.36 -13.64
N TYR A 69 12.35 -13.10 -12.57
CA TYR A 69 12.06 -14.53 -12.50
C TYR A 69 10.71 -14.70 -11.80
N THR A 70 9.77 -15.37 -12.47
CA THR A 70 8.44 -15.64 -11.92
C THR A 70 8.09 -17.11 -12.07
N ALA A 71 7.32 -17.61 -11.11
CA ALA A 71 6.70 -18.92 -11.16
C ALA A 71 5.23 -18.82 -10.74
N ARG A 72 4.44 -19.82 -11.10
CA ARG A 72 3.06 -19.97 -10.67
C ARG A 72 2.83 -21.35 -10.08
N VAL A 73 2.28 -21.40 -8.87
CA VAL A 73 1.67 -22.61 -8.32
C VAL A 73 0.22 -22.65 -8.79
N HIS A 74 -0.17 -23.69 -9.51
CA HIS A 74 -1.53 -23.85 -10.02
C HIS A 74 -2.44 -24.52 -9.00
N GLY A 75 -3.76 -24.48 -9.23
CA GLY A 75 -4.79 -24.93 -8.29
C GLY A 75 -4.67 -26.39 -7.85
N ASP A 76 -4.01 -27.21 -8.67
CA ASP A 76 -3.69 -28.63 -8.51
C ASP A 76 -2.29 -28.88 -7.90
N GLY A 77 -1.60 -27.83 -7.44
CA GLY A 77 -0.33 -27.92 -6.72
C GLY A 77 0.94 -27.85 -7.60
N HIS A 78 0.82 -27.89 -8.93
CA HIS A 78 2.02 -27.91 -9.78
C HIS A 78 2.71 -26.54 -9.88
N LEU A 79 4.05 -26.54 -9.80
CA LEU A 79 4.88 -25.34 -10.01
C LEU A 79 5.27 -25.20 -11.48
N GLN A 80 4.83 -24.11 -12.10
CA GLN A 80 5.19 -23.72 -13.46
C GLN A 80 6.16 -22.53 -13.42
N LEU A 81 7.37 -22.71 -13.96
CA LEU A 81 8.30 -21.60 -14.18
C LEU A 81 7.91 -20.83 -15.44
N ARG A 82 7.98 -19.50 -15.39
CA ARG A 82 7.71 -18.64 -16.55
C ARG A 82 8.99 -18.14 -17.18
N LYS A 83 8.98 -17.92 -18.49
CA LYS A 83 10.12 -17.33 -19.20
C LYS A 83 10.56 -16.02 -18.52
N PRO A 84 11.87 -15.81 -18.27
CA PRO A 84 12.33 -14.61 -17.57
C PRO A 84 12.06 -13.37 -18.41
N GLN A 85 11.62 -12.30 -17.76
CA GLN A 85 11.30 -11.04 -18.41
C GLN A 85 12.34 -9.98 -18.06
N THR A 86 12.60 -9.03 -18.96
CA THR A 86 13.41 -7.87 -18.61
C THR A 86 12.54 -6.81 -17.95
N GLU A 87 13.04 -6.23 -16.86
CA GLU A 87 12.45 -5.06 -16.22
C GLU A 87 13.32 -3.84 -16.46
N LYS A 88 12.67 -2.68 -16.52
CA LYS A 88 13.34 -1.38 -16.59
C LYS A 88 13.80 -0.88 -15.22
N LEU A 89 13.45 -1.57 -14.14
CA LEU A 89 13.62 -1.08 -12.78
C LEU A 89 14.40 -2.08 -11.93
N CYS A 90 15.58 -1.66 -11.47
CA CYS A 90 16.40 -2.45 -10.56
C CYS A 90 16.16 -2.02 -9.10
N ARG A 91 15.39 -2.84 -8.36
CA ARG A 91 15.04 -2.65 -6.93
C ARG A 91 16.29 -2.67 -6.04
N ARG A 92 16.20 -2.16 -4.81
CA ARG A 92 17.35 -2.07 -3.90
C ARG A 92 18.03 -3.42 -3.67
N LEU A 93 17.25 -4.45 -3.33
CA LEU A 93 17.79 -5.80 -3.10
C LEU A 93 18.36 -6.43 -4.36
N HIS A 94 17.84 -6.10 -5.55
CA HIS A 94 18.45 -6.52 -6.81
C HIS A 94 19.85 -5.91 -6.99
N ARG A 95 20.03 -4.64 -6.59
CA ARG A 95 21.33 -3.97 -6.68
C ARG A 95 22.35 -4.50 -5.66
N ILE A 96 21.88 -4.99 -4.51
CA ILE A 96 22.73 -5.57 -3.46
C ILE A 96 23.11 -7.04 -3.79
N TYR A 97 22.14 -7.87 -4.17
CA TYR A 97 22.33 -9.33 -4.28
C TYR A 97 22.29 -9.90 -5.71
N GLY A 98 21.88 -9.10 -6.70
CA GLY A 98 21.56 -9.56 -8.06
C GLY A 98 20.10 -9.97 -8.19
N SER A 99 19.42 -9.55 -9.27
CA SER A 99 18.00 -9.87 -9.52
C SER A 99 17.72 -11.36 -9.72
N GLU A 100 18.73 -12.11 -10.12
CA GLU A 100 18.70 -13.54 -10.43
C GLU A 100 18.47 -14.39 -9.19
N ARG A 101 18.72 -13.84 -8.00
CA ARG A 101 18.47 -14.52 -6.74
C ARG A 101 17.02 -14.40 -6.27
N PHE A 102 16.18 -13.62 -6.92
CA PHE A 102 14.79 -13.38 -6.48
C PHE A 102 13.80 -14.06 -7.42
N LEU A 103 13.05 -15.02 -6.89
CA LEU A 103 11.98 -15.70 -7.60
C LEU A 103 10.62 -15.29 -7.02
N HIS A 104 9.81 -14.64 -7.85
CA HIS A 104 8.45 -14.24 -7.49
C HIS A 104 7.49 -15.39 -7.79
N VAL A 105 6.85 -15.94 -6.75
CA VAL A 105 5.95 -17.09 -6.86
C VAL A 105 4.51 -16.61 -6.64
N HIS A 106 3.68 -16.77 -7.67
CA HIS A 106 2.25 -16.50 -7.63
C HIS A 106 1.48 -17.79 -7.32
N VAL A 107 0.68 -17.82 -6.27
CA VAL A 107 -0.07 -19.01 -5.86
C VAL A 107 -1.52 -18.85 -6.29
N ALA A 108 -2.06 -19.79 -7.08
CA ALA A 108 -3.47 -19.79 -7.44
C ALA A 108 -4.37 -20.08 -6.21
N LYS A 109 -5.64 -19.68 -6.27
CA LYS A 109 -6.63 -20.12 -5.28
C LYS A 109 -6.89 -21.62 -5.42
N GLY A 110 -6.99 -22.32 -4.28
CA GLY A 110 -7.28 -23.74 -4.22
C GLY A 110 -6.50 -24.45 -3.12
N ALA A 111 -7.16 -25.38 -2.42
CA ALA A 111 -6.58 -26.05 -1.26
C ALA A 111 -5.24 -26.74 -1.56
N ALA A 112 -5.11 -27.42 -2.70
CA ALA A 112 -3.86 -28.09 -3.08
C ALA A 112 -2.73 -27.09 -3.39
N ALA A 113 -3.04 -25.96 -4.04
CA ALA A 113 -2.06 -24.89 -4.29
C ALA A 113 -1.55 -24.27 -2.99
N GLU A 114 -2.45 -24.07 -2.02
CA GLU A 114 -2.13 -23.51 -0.71
C GLU A 114 -1.32 -24.50 0.13
N GLU A 115 -1.66 -25.78 0.13
CA GLU A 115 -0.90 -26.83 0.81
C GLU A 115 0.52 -26.95 0.26
N ASP A 116 0.67 -27.02 -1.06
CA ASP A 116 1.97 -27.06 -1.74
C ASP A 116 2.79 -25.80 -1.43
N PHE A 117 2.16 -24.63 -1.45
CA PHE A 117 2.82 -23.39 -1.08
C PHE A 117 3.31 -23.38 0.38
N MET A 118 2.49 -23.84 1.33
CA MET A 118 2.89 -23.96 2.73
C MET A 118 4.09 -24.90 2.90
N ARG A 119 4.12 -26.02 2.15
CA ARG A 119 5.28 -26.93 2.10
C ARG A 119 6.51 -26.25 1.52
N MET A 120 6.38 -25.50 0.43
CA MET A 120 7.50 -24.77 -0.17
C MET A 120 8.08 -23.71 0.77
N MET A 121 7.24 -23.00 1.52
CA MET A 121 7.71 -22.11 2.60
C MET A 121 8.38 -22.86 3.75
N GLY A 122 7.93 -24.09 3.97
CA GLY A 122 8.51 -25.16 4.78
C GLY A 122 9.99 -25.38 4.54
N THR A 123 10.24 -25.98 3.39
CA THR A 123 11.47 -26.70 3.11
C THR A 123 12.34 -25.99 2.09
N GLY A 124 11.84 -24.89 1.51
CA GLY A 124 12.31 -24.39 0.23
C GLY A 124 12.05 -25.41 -0.88
N PHE A 125 12.61 -25.15 -2.05
CA PHE A 125 12.59 -26.08 -3.18
C PHE A 125 13.80 -25.84 -4.08
N SER A 126 14.08 -26.82 -4.94
CA SER A 126 15.19 -26.73 -5.89
C SER A 126 14.67 -26.55 -7.31
N VAL A 127 15.32 -25.67 -8.07
CA VAL A 127 15.15 -25.57 -9.52
C VAL A 127 16.51 -25.84 -10.14
N ALA A 128 16.62 -26.96 -10.86
CA ALA A 128 17.91 -27.50 -11.33
C ALA A 128 18.90 -27.66 -10.16
N SER A 129 20.04 -26.97 -10.20
CA SER A 129 21.06 -27.01 -9.13
C SER A 129 21.00 -25.82 -8.17
N CYS A 130 19.90 -25.05 -8.19
CA CYS A 130 19.72 -23.86 -7.37
C CYS A 130 18.62 -24.09 -6.33
N ARG A 131 18.92 -23.85 -5.06
CA ARG A 131 18.00 -23.95 -3.92
C ARG A 131 17.38 -22.59 -3.63
N TYR A 132 16.06 -22.56 -3.57
CA TYR A 132 15.25 -21.40 -3.25
C TYR A 132 14.61 -21.56 -1.87
N GLU A 133 14.73 -20.54 -1.03
CA GLU A 133 14.17 -20.50 0.31
C GLU A 133 13.22 -19.31 0.47
N PHE A 134 12.17 -19.46 1.27
CA PHE A 134 11.19 -18.41 1.46
C PHE A 134 11.81 -17.18 2.12
N LEU A 135 11.56 -15.99 1.56
CA LEU A 135 12.09 -14.73 2.09
C LEU A 135 11.01 -13.89 2.76
N TYR A 136 9.93 -13.55 2.04
CA TYR A 136 8.80 -12.78 2.57
C TYR A 136 7.56 -12.93 1.69
N LEU A 137 6.39 -12.60 2.25
CA LEU A 137 5.12 -12.51 1.51
C LEU A 137 4.87 -11.08 1.04
N ASN A 138 4.57 -10.90 -0.24
CA ASN A 138 4.21 -9.62 -0.80
C ASN A 138 2.72 -9.31 -0.54
N GLU A 139 2.41 -8.04 -0.28
CA GLU A 139 1.01 -7.59 -0.24
C GLU A 139 0.38 -7.77 -1.63
N ARG A 140 -0.84 -8.30 -1.65
CA ARG A 140 -1.63 -8.48 -2.86
C ARG A 140 -2.62 -7.33 -3.01
N PRO A 141 -2.82 -6.79 -4.22
CA PRO A 141 -4.00 -6.00 -4.50
C PRO A 141 -5.26 -6.86 -4.28
N GLU A 142 -6.34 -6.27 -3.77
CA GLU A 142 -7.63 -6.97 -3.61
C GLU A 142 -8.15 -7.57 -4.93
N SER A 143 -7.83 -6.95 -6.07
CA SER A 143 -8.20 -7.45 -7.39
C SER A 143 -7.39 -8.66 -7.86
N SER A 144 -6.46 -9.17 -7.06
CA SER A 144 -5.58 -10.28 -7.44
C SER A 144 -6.33 -11.60 -7.55
N LYS A 145 -6.06 -12.35 -8.61
CA LYS A 145 -6.59 -13.72 -8.80
C LYS A 145 -5.74 -14.79 -8.10
N SER A 146 -4.64 -14.40 -7.46
CA SER A 146 -3.74 -15.28 -6.71
C SER A 146 -4.17 -15.36 -5.25
N ALA A 147 -4.04 -16.53 -4.61
CA ALA A 147 -4.15 -16.75 -3.16
C ALA A 147 -2.92 -16.27 -2.37
N ALA A 148 -1.77 -16.11 -3.01
CA ALA A 148 -0.57 -15.53 -2.40
C ALA A 148 0.39 -15.03 -3.47
N ASP A 149 1.17 -13.99 -3.15
CA ASP A 149 2.32 -13.57 -3.95
C ASP A 149 3.54 -13.56 -3.03
N ALA A 150 4.48 -14.47 -3.23
CA ALA A 150 5.63 -14.67 -2.36
C ALA A 150 6.95 -14.42 -3.08
N VAL A 151 7.99 -14.08 -2.32
CA VAL A 151 9.35 -13.98 -2.84
C VAL A 151 10.21 -15.06 -2.19
N PHE A 152 10.85 -15.86 -3.03
CA PHE A 152 11.86 -16.83 -2.65
C PHE A 152 13.25 -16.34 -3.07
N PHE A 153 14.24 -16.64 -2.24
CA PHE A 153 15.63 -16.25 -2.45
C PHE A 153 16.50 -17.46 -2.79
N LEU A 154 17.33 -17.35 -3.83
CA LEU A 154 18.33 -18.34 -4.19
C LEU A 154 19.43 -18.34 -3.14
N SER A 155 19.37 -19.30 -2.21
CA SER A 155 20.29 -19.39 -1.08
C SER A 155 21.61 -20.07 -1.45
N THR A 156 21.58 -21.08 -2.31
CA THR A 156 22.76 -21.80 -2.78
C THR A 156 22.55 -22.39 -4.16
N GLY A 157 23.63 -22.58 -4.91
CA GLY A 157 23.62 -23.40 -6.12
C GLY A 157 25.02 -23.74 -6.57
N ARG A 158 25.17 -24.67 -7.53
CA ARG A 158 26.48 -25.23 -7.94
C ARG A 158 27.57 -24.17 -8.19
N SER A 159 27.19 -22.98 -8.63
CA SER A 159 28.12 -21.87 -8.89
C SER A 159 27.67 -20.53 -8.31
N TRP A 160 26.75 -20.58 -7.36
CA TRP A 160 26.31 -19.42 -6.60
C TRP A 160 26.83 -19.58 -5.17
N PRO A 161 27.62 -18.62 -4.63
CA PRO A 161 28.03 -18.72 -3.24
C PRO A 161 26.81 -18.68 -2.36
N HIS A 162 26.93 -19.41 -1.26
CA HIS A 162 25.88 -19.49 -0.28
C HIS A 162 25.65 -18.13 0.37
N ILE A 163 24.38 -17.70 0.37
CA ILE A 163 23.89 -16.54 1.10
C ILE A 163 22.60 -17.00 1.76
N SER A 164 22.54 -16.99 3.09
CA SER A 164 21.33 -17.38 3.81
C SER A 164 20.25 -16.30 3.69
N VAL A 165 18.98 -16.71 3.81
CA VAL A 165 17.85 -15.79 3.93
C VAL A 165 18.05 -14.84 5.12
N GLN A 166 18.63 -15.33 6.22
CA GLN A 166 18.96 -14.53 7.39
C GLN A 166 19.98 -13.42 7.09
N ALA A 167 20.92 -13.62 6.16
CA ALA A 167 21.83 -12.53 5.75
C ALA A 167 21.08 -11.40 5.01
N VAL A 168 20.04 -11.74 4.25
CA VAL A 168 19.15 -10.76 3.61
C VAL A 168 18.33 -10.01 4.66
N TRP A 169 17.83 -10.72 5.66
CA TRP A 169 17.16 -10.11 6.82
C TRP A 169 18.08 -9.15 7.56
N GLN A 170 19.30 -9.57 7.89
CA GLN A 170 20.28 -8.72 8.57
C GLN A 170 20.62 -7.46 7.78
N THR A 171 20.59 -7.53 6.45
CA THR A 171 20.82 -6.33 5.62
C THR A 171 19.61 -5.39 5.57
N GLN A 172 18.37 -5.90 5.59
CA GLN A 172 17.17 -5.06 5.49
C GLN A 172 16.65 -4.57 6.84
N CYS A 173 16.67 -5.42 7.86
CA CYS A 173 16.08 -5.20 9.18
C CYS A 173 16.89 -6.00 10.21
N PRO A 174 18.07 -5.50 10.64
CA PRO A 174 18.95 -6.19 11.57
C PRO A 174 18.23 -6.64 12.84
N LEU A 175 18.27 -7.95 13.14
CA LEU A 175 17.37 -8.53 14.14
C LEU A 175 17.63 -7.96 15.53
N GLU A 176 18.89 -7.84 15.92
CA GLU A 176 19.33 -7.37 17.24
C GLU A 176 18.92 -5.92 17.57
N HIS A 177 18.63 -5.11 16.54
CA HIS A 177 18.16 -3.73 16.68
C HIS A 177 16.63 -3.59 16.58
N ASN A 178 15.93 -4.68 16.25
CA ASN A 178 14.52 -4.68 15.89
C ASN A 178 13.73 -5.78 16.61
N LEU A 179 14.24 -6.30 17.73
CA LEU A 179 13.67 -7.44 18.45
C LEU A 179 12.25 -7.22 18.96
N ASP A 180 11.90 -5.98 19.31
CA ASP A 180 10.61 -5.67 19.93
C ASP A 180 9.50 -5.38 18.90
N MET A 181 9.80 -5.40 17.60
CA MET A 181 8.76 -5.29 16.57
C MET A 181 8.03 -6.62 16.40
N THR A 182 6.77 -6.57 15.98
CA THR A 182 5.99 -7.78 15.71
C THR A 182 6.48 -8.50 14.45
N VAL A 183 6.25 -9.81 14.36
CA VAL A 183 6.54 -10.62 13.16
C VAL A 183 5.84 -10.05 11.91
N ALA A 184 4.60 -9.55 12.04
CA ALA A 184 3.89 -8.89 10.95
C ALA A 184 4.62 -7.63 10.44
N LYS A 185 5.07 -6.75 11.36
CA LYS A 185 5.87 -5.57 10.99
C LYS A 185 7.17 -5.99 10.33
N PHE A 186 7.83 -7.02 10.84
CA PHE A 186 9.08 -7.54 10.29
C PHE A 186 8.91 -7.99 8.83
N ASN A 187 7.89 -8.81 8.51
CA ASN A 187 7.57 -9.21 7.14
C ASN A 187 7.36 -7.98 6.22
N ALA A 188 6.61 -6.98 6.70
CA ALA A 188 6.38 -5.74 5.95
C ALA A 188 7.68 -4.94 5.72
N ARG A 189 8.70 -5.06 6.59
CA ARG A 189 9.99 -4.34 6.43
C ARG A 189 10.87 -4.97 5.38
N LEU A 190 10.83 -6.30 5.21
CA LEU A 190 11.60 -7.02 4.19
C LEU A 190 11.23 -6.58 2.75
N LYS A 191 9.95 -6.21 2.53
CA LYS A 191 9.45 -5.70 1.25
C LYS A 191 10.05 -4.35 0.87
N LEU A 192 10.52 -3.53 1.81
CA LEU A 192 10.98 -2.16 1.52
C LEU A 192 12.07 -2.13 0.45
N GLY A 193 13.06 -3.01 0.55
CA GLY A 193 14.14 -3.14 -0.44
C GLY A 193 13.72 -3.71 -1.80
N MET A 194 12.48 -4.17 -1.93
CA MET A 194 11.87 -4.68 -3.16
C MET A 194 10.78 -3.75 -3.70
N THR A 195 10.68 -2.52 -3.19
CA THR A 195 9.72 -1.56 -3.73
C THR A 195 10.10 -1.16 -5.16
N ASP A 196 9.10 -1.03 -6.03
CA ASP A 196 9.24 -0.44 -7.36
C ASP A 196 9.50 1.08 -7.25
N ALA A 197 10.74 1.45 -6.92
CA ALA A 197 11.23 2.82 -6.87
C ALA A 197 12.55 2.97 -7.64
N LYS A 198 12.69 4.05 -8.41
CA LYS A 198 13.83 4.31 -9.28
C LYS A 198 14.99 4.91 -8.45
N PRO A 199 16.17 4.28 -8.42
CA PRO A 199 17.34 4.87 -7.75
C PRO A 199 17.72 6.19 -8.43
N ALA A 200 17.89 7.24 -7.64
CA ALA A 200 18.02 8.60 -8.16
C ALA A 200 19.30 9.33 -7.72
N LEU A 201 19.56 9.36 -6.41
CA LEU A 201 20.71 10.07 -5.86
C LEU A 201 21.24 9.36 -4.62
N GLN A 202 22.47 8.87 -4.69
CA GLN A 202 23.20 8.40 -3.52
C GLN A 202 23.77 9.58 -2.73
N LEU A 203 23.59 9.55 -1.41
CA LEU A 203 24.05 10.54 -0.46
C LEU A 203 25.16 9.96 0.42
N ALA A 204 26.01 10.83 0.95
CA ALA A 204 26.85 10.47 2.09
C ALA A 204 25.95 10.36 3.34
N PRO A 205 26.23 9.43 4.29
CA PRO A 205 25.47 9.33 5.53
C PRO A 205 25.37 10.64 6.30
N THR A 206 26.44 11.45 6.30
CA THR A 206 26.49 12.78 6.95
C THR A 206 25.56 13.82 6.34
N CYS A 207 24.99 13.57 5.16
CA CYS A 207 24.02 14.45 4.50
C CYS A 207 22.57 14.10 4.82
N ILE A 208 22.34 13.02 5.57
CA ILE A 208 21.03 12.52 5.98
C ILE A 208 20.91 12.82 7.48
N GLU A 209 19.91 13.59 7.85
CA GLU A 209 19.65 13.97 9.23
C GLU A 209 18.30 13.40 9.69
N ASP A 210 18.22 12.93 10.94
CA ASP A 210 16.97 12.50 11.54
C ASP A 210 16.43 13.60 12.44
N VAL A 211 15.17 13.98 12.25
CA VAL A 211 14.49 15.06 12.99
C VAL A 211 13.23 14.52 13.65
N PRO A 212 12.79 15.09 14.79
CA PRO A 212 11.55 14.67 15.44
C PRO A 212 10.33 14.95 14.55
N ASP A 213 9.26 14.19 14.75
CA ASP A 213 7.94 14.54 14.20
C ASP A 213 7.37 15.80 14.85
N VAL A 214 6.53 16.53 14.12
CA VAL A 214 5.70 17.58 14.73
C VAL A 214 4.56 16.89 15.47
N MET A 215 4.36 17.25 16.73
CA MET A 215 3.35 16.67 17.59
C MET A 215 2.25 17.70 17.87
N SER A 216 1.00 17.27 17.92
CA SER A 216 -0.11 18.06 18.42
C SER A 216 -0.08 18.18 19.96
N PRO A 217 -0.90 19.06 20.55
CA PRO A 217 -1.01 19.18 22.01
C PRO A 217 -1.45 17.90 22.74
N ASN A 218 -2.18 17.00 22.08
CA ASN A 218 -2.61 15.70 22.65
C ASN A 218 -1.66 14.54 22.32
N GLY A 219 -0.53 14.80 21.65
CA GLY A 219 0.49 13.77 21.36
C GLY A 219 0.29 12.98 20.07
N GLU A 220 -0.58 13.42 19.17
CA GLU A 220 -0.72 12.88 17.82
C GLU A 220 0.38 13.40 16.88
N VAL A 221 0.76 12.59 15.89
CA VAL A 221 1.81 12.94 14.91
C VAL A 221 1.20 13.76 13.77
N MET A 222 1.63 15.02 13.61
CA MET A 222 1.13 15.95 12.59
C MET A 222 1.87 15.87 11.24
N THR A 223 2.95 15.10 11.18
CA THR A 223 3.83 14.98 10.01
C THR A 223 4.10 13.53 9.59
N ASP A 224 3.17 12.61 9.92
CA ASP A 224 3.38 11.17 9.74
C ASP A 224 3.73 10.84 8.30
N GLY A 225 4.94 10.32 8.08
CA GLY A 225 5.38 9.90 6.75
C GLY A 225 6.02 10.99 5.89
N CYS A 226 6.14 12.24 6.35
CA CYS A 226 6.69 13.33 5.53
C CYS A 226 7.91 14.06 6.15
N GLY A 227 9.03 14.02 5.44
CA GLY A 227 10.30 14.67 5.81
C GLY A 227 10.61 15.86 4.92
N TRP A 228 11.70 16.57 5.23
CA TRP A 228 12.15 17.71 4.44
C TRP A 228 13.33 17.38 3.54
N MET A 229 13.47 18.12 2.45
CA MET A 229 14.60 18.08 1.54
C MET A 229 15.03 19.51 1.24
N CYS A 230 16.33 19.79 1.18
CA CYS A 230 16.74 21.12 0.79
C CYS A 230 16.43 21.36 -0.70
N PRO A 231 16.01 22.58 -1.11
CA PRO A 231 15.67 22.87 -2.50
C PRO A 231 16.80 22.55 -3.50
N ASP A 232 18.06 22.76 -3.11
CA ASP A 232 19.23 22.42 -3.94
C ASP A 232 19.31 20.92 -4.27
N THR A 233 19.00 20.06 -3.29
CA THR A 233 18.97 18.61 -3.48
C THR A 233 17.83 18.21 -4.41
N MET A 234 16.66 18.84 -4.27
CA MET A 234 15.53 18.63 -5.17
C MET A 234 15.86 19.06 -6.62
N ARG A 235 16.53 20.21 -6.81
CA ARG A 235 17.03 20.66 -8.13
C ARG A 235 18.05 19.68 -8.71
N LYS A 236 18.97 19.17 -7.88
CA LYS A 236 19.95 18.15 -8.29
C LYS A 236 19.27 16.85 -8.72
N LEU A 237 18.23 16.42 -8.01
CA LEU A 237 17.40 15.26 -8.39
C LEU A 237 16.68 15.49 -9.72
N ALA A 238 16.00 16.63 -9.89
CA ALA A 238 15.30 16.97 -11.13
C ALA A 238 16.23 16.92 -12.35
N ARG A 239 17.42 17.52 -12.24
CA ARG A 239 18.45 17.47 -13.30
C ARG A 239 18.90 16.05 -13.60
N LYS A 240 19.20 15.23 -12.57
CA LYS A 240 19.62 13.83 -12.75
C LYS A 240 18.53 12.95 -13.35
N GLN A 241 17.27 13.22 -13.02
CA GLN A 241 16.13 12.44 -13.50
C GLN A 241 15.58 12.91 -14.85
N GLY A 242 16.01 14.09 -15.32
CA GLY A 242 15.52 14.70 -16.56
C GLY A 242 14.08 15.18 -16.44
N TRP A 243 13.64 15.60 -15.25
CA TRP A 243 12.31 16.17 -15.06
C TRP A 243 12.25 17.57 -15.67
N LYS A 244 11.12 17.89 -16.32
CA LYS A 244 10.89 19.18 -16.96
C LYS A 244 10.94 20.32 -15.94
N ASP A 245 10.27 20.10 -14.81
CA ASP A 245 10.16 21.05 -13.71
C ASP A 245 10.74 20.45 -12.43
N VAL A 246 11.18 21.30 -11.50
CA VAL A 246 11.64 20.87 -10.18
C VAL A 246 10.41 20.67 -9.30
N PRO A 247 10.10 19.44 -8.83
CA PRO A 247 8.90 19.21 -8.05
C PRO A 247 9.05 19.76 -6.63
N CYS A 248 7.94 20.15 -6.00
CA CYS A 248 7.94 20.55 -4.59
C CYS A 248 8.10 19.38 -3.62
N ALA A 249 7.79 18.16 -4.04
CA ALA A 249 7.91 16.98 -3.22
C ALA A 249 8.18 15.73 -4.06
N LEU A 250 8.50 14.62 -3.40
CA LEU A 250 8.54 13.30 -4.01
C LEU A 250 8.10 12.23 -3.02
N GLN A 251 7.46 11.17 -3.53
CA GLN A 251 7.28 9.93 -2.80
C GLN A 251 8.48 9.03 -3.05
N GLY A 252 9.10 8.51 -2.00
CA GLY A 252 10.35 7.80 -2.16
C GLY A 252 10.68 6.81 -1.05
N ARG A 253 11.90 6.31 -1.10
CA ARG A 253 12.53 5.50 -0.06
C ARG A 253 13.96 5.98 0.13
N LEU A 254 14.44 5.90 1.37
CA LEU A 254 15.82 6.17 1.74
C LEU A 254 16.20 5.21 2.86
N GLY A 255 16.81 4.09 2.50
CA GLY A 255 17.09 3.01 3.45
C GLY A 255 15.81 2.47 4.07
N ALA A 256 15.75 2.40 5.40
CA ALA A 256 14.56 1.99 6.14
C ALA A 256 13.44 3.05 6.15
N ALA A 257 13.68 4.26 5.64
CA ALA A 257 12.67 5.30 5.58
C ALA A 257 11.77 5.18 4.34
N LYS A 258 10.46 5.32 4.55
CA LYS A 258 9.42 5.36 3.51
C LYS A 258 8.53 6.58 3.74
N GLY A 259 8.21 7.29 2.66
CA GLY A 259 7.17 8.31 2.67
C GLY A 259 7.40 9.41 1.64
N MET A 260 7.00 10.63 1.99
CA MET A 260 7.18 11.84 1.20
C MET A 260 8.39 12.66 1.68
N TRP A 261 9.04 13.35 0.75
CA TRP A 261 9.99 14.41 1.07
C TRP A 261 9.65 15.67 0.29
N MET A 262 9.42 16.76 1.01
CA MET A 262 9.07 18.07 0.45
C MET A 262 10.24 19.04 0.52
N ALA A 263 10.40 19.85 -0.52
CA ALA A 263 11.42 20.87 -0.63
C ALA A 263 11.07 22.04 0.30
N TRP A 264 11.92 22.32 1.28
CA TRP A 264 11.68 23.40 2.23
C TRP A 264 12.98 24.15 2.57
N SER A 265 12.93 25.48 2.55
CA SER A 265 14.09 26.33 2.83
C SER A 265 14.64 26.16 4.26
N GLY A 266 13.84 25.66 5.20
CA GLY A 266 14.29 25.35 6.56
C GLY A 266 15.13 24.07 6.70
N CYS A 267 15.30 23.28 5.64
CA CYS A 267 16.09 22.05 5.68
C CYS A 267 17.60 22.36 5.52
N LEU A 268 18.37 22.16 6.60
CA LEU A 268 19.81 22.45 6.64
C LEU A 268 20.66 21.29 6.09
N ALA A 269 20.19 20.05 6.22
CA ALA A 269 20.80 18.89 5.58
C ALA A 269 20.38 18.77 4.09
N GLN A 270 20.97 17.84 3.33
CA GLN A 270 20.45 17.55 1.99
C GLN A 270 19.06 16.94 2.06
N ILE A 271 18.82 16.10 3.07
CA ILE A 271 17.54 15.49 3.35
C ILE A 271 17.40 15.22 4.85
N GLN A 272 16.20 15.42 5.37
CA GLN A 272 15.81 15.11 6.74
C GLN A 272 14.74 14.03 6.74
N ARG A 273 14.85 13.06 7.64
CA ARG A 273 13.87 11.98 7.84
C ARG A 273 13.22 12.15 9.20
N ARG A 274 11.94 11.80 9.31
CA ARG A 274 11.23 11.77 10.59
C ARG A 274 11.15 10.37 11.18
N ARG A 275 10.92 10.26 12.49
CA ARG A 275 10.76 8.96 13.17
C ARG A 275 9.62 8.15 12.56
N SER A 276 8.50 8.79 12.26
CA SER A 276 7.36 8.20 11.54
C SER A 276 7.74 7.57 10.19
N GLN A 277 8.75 8.11 9.49
CA GLN A 277 9.22 7.57 8.22
C GLN A 277 10.11 6.34 8.39
N ILE A 278 10.90 6.25 9.47
CA ILE A 278 11.90 5.19 9.71
C ILE A 278 11.20 3.93 10.21
N LYS A 279 11.15 2.91 9.36
CA LYS A 279 10.32 1.72 9.60
C LYS A 279 11.03 0.59 10.39
N CYS A 280 12.37 0.61 10.41
CA CYS A 280 13.24 -0.25 11.22
C CYS A 280 14.59 0.43 11.46
N ALA A 281 15.31 0.00 12.51
CA ALA A 281 16.65 0.48 12.81
C ALA A 281 17.69 -0.23 11.92
N VAL A 282 18.56 0.54 11.27
CA VAL A 282 19.68 0.06 10.45
C VAL A 282 20.91 0.91 10.76
N PRO A 283 21.73 0.55 11.77
CA PRO A 283 22.83 1.40 12.26
C PRO A 283 23.96 1.62 11.24
N GLU A 284 24.27 0.59 10.44
CA GLU A 284 25.34 0.61 9.45
C GLU A 284 24.75 0.48 8.04
N PRO A 285 24.19 1.56 7.47
CA PRO A 285 23.53 1.48 6.18
C PRO A 285 24.54 1.30 5.05
N LEU A 286 24.24 0.38 4.13
CA LEU A 286 24.97 0.22 2.88
C LEU A 286 24.83 1.45 1.97
N PRO A 287 25.76 1.65 1.01
CA PRO A 287 25.64 2.64 -0.07
C PRO A 287 24.25 2.70 -0.73
N GLU A 288 23.66 1.54 -1.04
CA GLU A 288 22.34 1.42 -1.65
C GLU A 288 21.20 1.85 -0.72
N GLN A 289 21.40 1.77 0.60
CA GLN A 289 20.47 2.24 1.63
C GLN A 289 20.63 3.75 1.89
N CYS A 290 21.74 4.36 1.48
CA CYS A 290 21.92 5.82 1.45
C CYS A 290 21.50 6.44 0.11
N THR A 291 20.75 5.71 -0.72
CA THR A 291 20.26 6.17 -2.02
C THR A 291 18.80 6.58 -1.94
N ILE A 292 18.48 7.80 -2.40
CA ILE A 292 17.10 8.24 -2.64
C ILE A 292 16.54 7.43 -3.81
N GLU A 293 15.47 6.69 -3.56
CA GLU A 293 14.73 5.92 -4.56
C GLU A 293 13.36 6.55 -4.76
N VAL A 294 13.10 7.08 -5.95
CA VAL A 294 11.88 7.82 -6.25
C VAL A 294 10.80 6.87 -6.77
N LYS A 295 9.65 6.84 -6.10
CA LYS A 295 8.46 6.11 -6.56
C LYS A 295 7.57 6.99 -7.42
N ALA A 296 7.32 8.22 -6.98
CA ALA A 296 6.45 9.17 -7.68
C ALA A 296 6.81 10.62 -7.32
N ILE A 297 6.36 11.56 -8.14
CA ILE A 297 6.41 13.00 -7.86
C ILE A 297 5.02 13.59 -8.08
N PRO A 298 4.66 14.70 -7.42
CA PRO A 298 3.47 15.47 -7.77
C PRO A 298 3.52 15.89 -9.23
N THR A 299 2.43 15.64 -9.93
CA THR A 299 2.21 16.07 -11.32
C THR A 299 0.77 16.54 -11.45
N ARG A 300 0.46 17.31 -12.51
CA ARG A 300 -0.87 17.88 -12.76
C ARG A 300 -2.05 16.92 -12.51
N GLY A 301 -1.86 15.62 -12.75
CA GLY A 301 -2.92 14.63 -12.64
C GLY A 301 -4.05 14.88 -13.66
N CYS A 302 -5.06 14.03 -13.63
CA CYS A 302 -6.30 14.21 -14.37
C CYS A 302 -7.43 14.62 -13.41
N PRO A 303 -8.53 15.19 -13.91
CA PRO A 303 -9.76 15.25 -13.13
C PRO A 303 -10.13 13.91 -12.52
N GLY A 304 -10.67 13.95 -11.30
CA GLY A 304 -11.12 12.75 -10.62
C GLY A 304 -12.44 12.22 -11.17
N ALA A 305 -12.92 11.14 -10.55
CA ALA A 305 -14.21 10.56 -10.83
C ALA A 305 -14.84 10.03 -9.54
N LEU A 306 -16.17 10.08 -9.48
CA LEU A 306 -16.96 9.53 -8.38
C LEU A 306 -17.27 8.06 -8.64
N CYS A 307 -16.78 7.20 -7.77
CA CYS A 307 -17.16 5.78 -7.71
C CYS A 307 -18.49 5.60 -6.96
N ALA A 308 -19.05 4.39 -7.01
CA ALA A 308 -20.26 4.03 -6.26
C ALA A 308 -20.14 4.36 -4.76
N GLU A 309 -18.99 4.05 -4.16
CA GLU A 309 -18.67 4.35 -2.76
C GLU A 309 -18.85 5.84 -2.46
N PHE A 310 -18.27 6.70 -3.29
CA PHE A 310 -18.35 8.15 -3.14
C PHE A 310 -19.78 8.67 -3.29
N VAL A 311 -20.55 8.13 -4.23
CA VAL A 311 -21.98 8.48 -4.38
C VAL A 311 -22.77 8.11 -3.12
N GLN A 312 -22.49 6.95 -2.53
CA GLN A 312 -23.19 6.46 -1.35
C GLN A 312 -22.87 7.31 -0.11
N VAL A 313 -21.59 7.57 0.18
CA VAL A 313 -21.21 8.43 1.32
C VAL A 313 -21.64 9.88 1.11
N LEU A 314 -21.47 10.48 -0.07
CA LEU A 314 -21.94 11.85 -0.33
C LEU A 314 -23.47 11.96 -0.23
N GLY A 315 -24.19 10.93 -0.68
CA GLY A 315 -25.64 10.82 -0.51
C GLY A 315 -26.06 10.81 0.97
N ALA A 316 -25.37 10.01 1.81
CA ALA A 316 -25.58 9.98 3.25
C ALA A 316 -25.29 11.33 3.93
N ARG A 317 -24.50 12.20 3.29
CA ARG A 317 -24.18 13.56 3.76
C ARG A 317 -25.11 14.64 3.17
N GLY A 318 -26.18 14.20 2.48
CA GLY A 318 -27.28 15.06 2.02
C GLY A 318 -27.20 15.48 0.56
N ILE A 319 -26.24 14.98 -0.24
CA ILE A 319 -26.22 15.27 -1.67
C ILE A 319 -27.37 14.51 -2.37
N PRO A 320 -28.32 15.20 -3.01
CA PRO A 320 -29.48 14.55 -3.62
C PRO A 320 -29.11 13.66 -4.82
N THR A 321 -29.92 12.63 -5.10
CA THR A 321 -29.77 11.80 -6.31
C THR A 321 -29.75 12.61 -7.60
N ALA A 322 -30.59 13.65 -7.70
CA ALA A 322 -30.67 14.53 -8.88
C ALA A 322 -29.31 15.16 -9.25
N THR A 323 -28.51 15.51 -8.24
CA THR A 323 -27.16 16.04 -8.48
C THR A 323 -26.27 15.04 -9.21
N PHE A 324 -26.32 13.76 -8.84
CA PHE A 324 -25.55 12.72 -9.54
C PHE A 324 -26.12 12.41 -10.92
N GLU A 325 -27.43 12.49 -11.11
CA GLU A 325 -28.06 12.35 -12.44
C GLU A 325 -27.58 13.46 -13.39
N GLU A 326 -27.54 14.71 -12.93
CA GLU A 326 -26.96 15.84 -13.67
C GLU A 326 -25.50 15.59 -14.04
N LEU A 327 -24.68 15.12 -13.08
CA LEU A 327 -23.27 14.79 -13.32
C LEU A 327 -23.10 13.66 -14.34
N VAL A 328 -23.98 12.66 -14.34
CA VAL A 328 -23.96 11.59 -15.35
C VAL A 328 -24.30 12.14 -16.73
N LEU A 329 -25.29 13.02 -16.84
CA LEU A 329 -25.65 13.66 -18.11
C LEU A 329 -24.51 14.54 -18.64
N GLU A 330 -23.89 15.34 -17.77
CA GLU A 330 -22.71 16.14 -18.09
C GLU A 330 -21.56 15.25 -18.57
N ALA A 331 -21.28 14.16 -17.86
CA ALA A 331 -20.23 13.22 -18.24
C ALA A 331 -20.49 12.57 -19.62
N ALA A 332 -21.74 12.18 -19.90
CA ALA A 332 -22.12 11.62 -21.19
C ALA A 332 -21.98 12.65 -22.34
N ALA A 333 -22.28 13.92 -22.07
CA ALA A 333 -22.14 15.00 -23.04
C ALA A 333 -20.67 15.36 -23.32
N CYS A 334 -19.83 15.42 -22.27
CA CYS A 334 -18.46 15.91 -22.37
C CYS A 334 -17.43 14.82 -22.73
N HIS A 335 -17.71 13.55 -22.44
CA HIS A 335 -16.75 12.46 -22.64
C HIS A 335 -17.22 11.49 -23.72
N LYS A 336 -16.68 11.64 -24.94
CA LYS A 336 -17.02 10.80 -26.09
C LYS A 336 -16.87 9.31 -25.78
N GLY A 337 -17.96 8.56 -25.93
CA GLY A 337 -18.00 7.10 -25.73
C GLY A 337 -18.06 6.66 -24.27
N TRP A 338 -18.05 7.60 -23.33
CA TRP A 338 -18.35 7.32 -21.92
C TRP A 338 -19.84 7.01 -21.79
N ARG A 339 -20.13 6.05 -20.91
CA ARG A 339 -21.49 5.67 -20.53
C ARG A 339 -21.45 5.13 -19.11
N PRO A 340 -22.51 5.37 -18.31
CA PRO A 340 -22.58 4.81 -16.98
C PRO A 340 -22.54 3.28 -17.03
N ARG A 341 -21.96 2.67 -16.00
CA ARG A 341 -21.92 1.22 -15.80
C ARG A 341 -22.57 0.90 -14.46
N GLY A 342 -22.85 -0.39 -14.21
CA GLY A 342 -23.35 -0.84 -12.91
C GLY A 342 -22.41 -0.51 -11.75
N ALA A 343 -22.91 -0.60 -10.52
CA ALA A 343 -22.24 -0.16 -9.29
C ALA A 343 -20.73 -0.46 -9.24
N LYS A 344 -20.35 -1.73 -9.47
CA LYS A 344 -18.96 -2.22 -9.47
C LYS A 344 -18.00 -1.45 -10.38
N HIS A 345 -18.50 -0.85 -11.45
CA HIS A 345 -17.71 -0.14 -12.45
C HIS A 345 -18.17 1.31 -12.65
N LEU A 346 -18.99 1.84 -11.73
CA LEU A 346 -19.43 3.22 -11.79
C LEU A 346 -18.23 4.14 -11.58
N SER A 347 -18.08 5.09 -12.49
CA SER A 347 -17.02 6.10 -12.45
C SER A 347 -17.53 7.33 -13.20
N ILE A 348 -18.06 8.30 -12.46
CA ILE A 348 -18.63 9.55 -12.99
C ILE A 348 -17.51 10.60 -13.01
N PRO A 349 -16.99 10.99 -14.18
CA PRO A 349 -15.98 12.05 -14.29
C PRO A 349 -16.44 13.34 -13.61
N LEU A 350 -15.54 14.00 -12.90
CA LEU A 350 -15.83 15.26 -12.21
C LEU A 350 -14.72 16.28 -12.50
N CYS A 351 -15.00 17.23 -13.40
CA CYS A 351 -13.99 18.18 -13.91
C CYS A 351 -13.39 19.07 -12.81
N GLN A 352 -14.24 19.56 -11.88
CA GLN A 352 -13.86 20.40 -10.74
C GLN A 352 -13.37 19.57 -9.55
N SER A 353 -12.42 18.66 -9.82
CA SER A 353 -11.79 17.82 -8.81
C SER A 353 -10.39 17.37 -9.21
N ARG A 354 -9.51 17.05 -8.25
CA ARG A 354 -8.19 16.43 -8.50
C ARG A 354 -7.80 15.48 -7.38
N ARG A 355 -7.11 14.39 -7.73
CA ARG A 355 -6.34 13.59 -6.76
C ARG A 355 -4.98 14.25 -6.57
N LEU A 356 -4.68 14.65 -5.34
CA LEU A 356 -3.47 15.42 -5.01
C LEU A 356 -2.74 14.73 -3.88
N PHE A 357 -1.41 14.68 -3.97
CA PHE A 357 -0.61 14.30 -2.80
C PHE A 357 -0.89 15.27 -1.66
N VAL A 358 -1.15 14.74 -0.47
CA VAL A 358 -1.23 15.54 0.76
C VAL A 358 0.15 15.70 1.36
N LEU A 359 0.45 16.93 1.78
CA LEU A 359 1.68 17.29 2.49
C LEU A 359 1.31 18.03 3.79
N PRO A 360 2.08 17.89 4.86
CA PRO A 360 1.89 18.72 6.05
C PRO A 360 2.41 20.15 5.79
N ASP A 361 1.74 21.14 6.38
CA ASP A 361 2.10 22.55 6.27
C ASP A 361 3.48 22.84 6.89
N PRO A 362 4.51 23.18 6.09
CA PRO A 362 5.82 23.52 6.63
C PRO A 362 5.88 24.90 7.28
N THR A 363 4.90 25.76 6.99
CA THR A 363 4.86 27.14 7.45
C THR A 363 4.22 27.27 8.84
N GLY A 364 3.37 26.30 9.19
CA GLY A 364 2.54 26.33 10.40
C GLY A 364 1.49 27.45 10.39
N ARG A 365 1.08 27.97 9.22
CA ARG A 365 0.15 29.09 9.11
C ARG A 365 -1.30 28.68 8.85
N LEU A 366 -1.52 27.50 8.25
CA LEU A 366 -2.88 27.02 8.00
C LEU A 366 -3.56 26.66 9.33
N LYS A 367 -4.80 27.12 9.52
CA LYS A 367 -5.65 26.70 10.64
C LYS A 367 -6.15 25.26 10.45
N PRO A 368 -6.65 24.57 11.51
CA PRO A 368 -7.03 23.15 11.43
C PRO A 368 -8.07 22.78 10.36
N ASP A 369 -8.89 23.73 9.90
CA ASP A 369 -9.90 23.54 8.86
C ASP A 369 -9.51 24.12 7.50
N GLU A 370 -8.30 24.67 7.38
CA GLU A 370 -7.79 25.26 6.15
C GLU A 370 -6.93 24.31 5.33
N VAL A 371 -6.97 24.47 4.01
CA VAL A 371 -6.14 23.75 3.06
C VAL A 371 -5.58 24.73 2.03
N TYR A 372 -4.30 24.59 1.71
CA TYR A 372 -3.75 25.15 0.48
C TYR A 372 -3.79 24.07 -0.60
N LEU A 373 -4.24 24.40 -1.81
CA LEU A 373 -4.20 23.45 -2.92
C LEU A 373 -3.78 24.12 -4.24
N HIS A 374 -3.08 23.37 -5.08
CA HIS A 374 -2.78 23.78 -6.45
C HIS A 374 -3.15 22.65 -7.41
N ALA A 375 -4.24 22.81 -8.17
CA ALA A 375 -4.86 21.76 -8.97
C ALA A 375 -4.34 21.62 -10.42
N GLY A 376 -3.39 22.46 -10.84
CA GLY A 376 -2.90 22.54 -12.21
C GLY A 376 -2.75 23.99 -12.66
N ASP A 377 -1.80 24.26 -13.56
CA ASP A 377 -1.58 25.63 -14.07
C ASP A 377 -2.77 26.14 -14.92
N ASP A 378 -3.63 25.23 -15.39
CA ASP A 378 -4.85 25.49 -16.15
C ASP A 378 -6.12 25.61 -15.29
N VAL A 379 -6.00 25.42 -13.97
CA VAL A 379 -7.12 25.49 -13.04
C VAL A 379 -6.99 26.75 -12.22
N ASP A 380 -7.84 27.73 -12.50
CA ASP A 380 -7.94 28.93 -11.68
C ASP A 380 -8.76 28.63 -10.42
N LEU A 381 -8.12 28.77 -9.27
CA LEU A 381 -8.73 28.63 -7.94
C LEU A 381 -8.82 29.96 -7.20
N SER A 382 -8.59 31.10 -7.87
CA SER A 382 -8.57 32.42 -7.23
C SER A 382 -9.90 32.73 -6.53
N GLU A 383 -11.04 32.42 -7.17
CA GLU A 383 -12.38 32.57 -6.55
C GLU A 383 -12.55 31.74 -5.28
N LEU A 384 -11.81 30.64 -5.15
CA LEU A 384 -11.84 29.77 -3.97
C LEU A 384 -11.07 30.42 -2.81
N PHE A 385 -10.02 31.19 -3.10
CA PHE A 385 -9.18 31.82 -2.08
C PHE A 385 -9.74 33.14 -1.53
N ASP A 386 -10.71 33.77 -2.21
CA ASP A 386 -11.33 35.05 -1.82
C ASP A 386 -12.35 34.95 -0.66
N GLY A 387 -12.18 33.96 0.23
CA GLY A 387 -12.80 33.95 1.56
C GLY A 387 -14.03 33.07 1.76
N SER A 388 -14.56 32.42 0.71
CA SER A 388 -15.71 31.49 0.82
C SER A 388 -15.47 30.12 0.18
N GLY A 389 -14.25 29.81 -0.26
CA GLY A 389 -13.99 28.59 -1.03
C GLY A 389 -14.04 27.34 -0.17
N GLU A 390 -15.11 26.58 -0.33
CA GLU A 390 -15.29 25.29 0.31
C GLU A 390 -14.72 24.19 -0.61
N VAL A 391 -14.01 23.24 -0.01
CA VAL A 391 -13.48 22.07 -0.69
C VAL A 391 -13.89 20.83 0.08
N VAL A 392 -14.36 19.82 -0.64
CA VAL A 392 -14.62 18.49 -0.08
C VAL A 392 -13.48 17.57 -0.46
N ALA A 393 -13.00 16.79 0.51
CA ALA A 393 -11.96 15.80 0.30
C ALA A 393 -12.45 14.41 0.75
N LEU A 394 -12.09 13.40 -0.05
CA LEU A 394 -12.42 11.99 0.17
C LEU A 394 -11.22 11.13 -0.22
N HIS A 395 -10.90 10.10 0.55
CA HIS A 395 -9.86 9.14 0.18
C HIS A 395 -10.46 7.75 0.03
N ASN A 396 -10.06 7.00 -1.00
CA ASN A 396 -10.54 5.63 -1.16
C ASN A 396 -9.71 4.70 -0.27
N PRO A 397 -10.34 3.72 0.38
CA PRO A 397 -11.79 3.51 0.47
C PRO A 397 -12.45 4.51 1.44
N ALA A 398 -13.51 5.19 0.99
CA ALA A 398 -14.33 6.05 1.85
C ALA A 398 -15.57 5.24 2.24
N VAL A 399 -15.49 4.58 3.40
CA VAL A 399 -16.53 3.65 3.86
C VAL A 399 -17.52 4.34 4.77
N ALA A 400 -17.18 5.45 5.41
CA ALA A 400 -18.03 6.08 6.39
C ALA A 400 -18.44 7.51 5.97
N PRO A 401 -19.63 7.99 6.38
CA PRO A 401 -20.03 9.38 6.20
C PRO A 401 -19.01 10.38 6.80
N GLU A 402 -18.29 10.00 7.85
CA GLU A 402 -17.25 10.82 8.48
C GLU A 402 -15.99 10.98 7.62
N ASP A 403 -15.75 10.08 6.66
CA ASP A 403 -14.60 10.17 5.75
C ASP A 403 -14.77 11.33 4.73
N VAL A 404 -15.95 11.95 4.68
CA VAL A 404 -16.25 13.14 3.86
C VAL A 404 -15.84 14.40 4.62
N VAL A 405 -14.65 14.91 4.30
CA VAL A 405 -14.09 16.06 5.02
C VAL A 405 -14.27 17.33 4.23
N LYS A 406 -14.73 18.39 4.90
CA LYS A 406 -14.84 19.74 4.33
C LYS A 406 -13.72 20.63 4.86
N PHE A 407 -13.07 21.35 3.95
CA PHE A 407 -12.01 22.31 4.21
C PHE A 407 -12.36 23.68 3.64
N ARG A 408 -11.71 24.70 4.18
CA ARG A 408 -11.66 26.04 3.59
C ARG A 408 -10.37 26.21 2.80
N ALA A 409 -10.45 26.49 1.51
CA ALA A 409 -9.27 26.77 0.71
C ALA A 409 -8.72 28.16 1.05
N VAL A 410 -7.41 28.27 1.22
CA VAL A 410 -6.71 29.52 1.48
C VAL A 410 -5.45 29.60 0.62
N ASP A 411 -5.21 30.75 -0.03
CA ASP A 411 -3.94 30.98 -0.71
C ASP A 411 -2.85 31.22 0.34
N LEU A 412 -1.70 30.59 0.12
CA LEU A 412 -0.53 30.76 0.97
C LEU A 412 0.65 31.17 0.09
N PRO A 413 0.96 32.48 -0.03
CA PRO A 413 2.02 32.98 -0.89
C PRO A 413 3.39 32.34 -0.60
N GLU A 414 3.67 31.97 0.67
CA GLU A 414 4.91 31.28 1.06
C GLU A 414 5.07 29.93 0.36
N LEU A 415 3.97 29.24 0.03
CA LEU A 415 3.99 27.97 -0.69
C LEU A 415 3.90 28.18 -2.21
N ARG A 416 3.03 29.09 -2.64
CA ARG A 416 2.80 29.40 -4.06
C ARG A 416 4.04 30.01 -4.73
N LEU A 417 4.79 30.85 -4.00
CA LEU A 417 5.99 31.55 -4.48
C LEU A 417 7.29 30.90 -4.00
N HIS A 418 7.23 29.76 -3.30
CA HIS A 418 8.42 29.00 -2.92
C HIS A 418 9.26 28.59 -4.16
N ASP A 419 10.55 28.35 -3.99
CA ASP A 419 11.41 27.73 -5.01
C ASP A 419 11.92 26.37 -4.52
N PRO A 420 11.43 25.24 -5.05
CA PRO A 420 10.38 25.09 -6.08
C PRO A 420 8.95 25.37 -5.56
N PRO A 421 8.01 25.86 -6.39
CA PRO A 421 6.66 26.20 -5.94
C PRO A 421 5.84 24.95 -5.63
N TYR A 422 4.98 25.03 -4.62
CA TYR A 422 4.10 23.93 -4.18
C TYR A 422 2.94 23.70 -5.15
N ARG A 423 3.25 23.05 -6.28
CA ARG A 423 2.28 22.73 -7.33
C ARG A 423 1.83 21.27 -7.29
N HIS A 424 0.57 21.05 -7.66
CA HIS A 424 -0.04 19.72 -7.82
C HIS A 424 -0.13 18.92 -6.52
N VAL A 425 -0.33 19.64 -5.42
CA VAL A 425 -0.40 19.10 -4.06
C VAL A 425 -1.53 19.79 -3.31
N ALA A 426 -1.98 19.13 -2.25
CA ALA A 426 -2.75 19.75 -1.18
C ALA A 426 -1.86 19.80 0.07
N VAL A 427 -1.82 20.94 0.74
CA VAL A 427 -1.07 21.14 1.98
C VAL A 427 -2.06 21.34 3.11
N LEU A 428 -1.97 20.46 4.10
CA LEU A 428 -2.89 20.38 5.24
C LEU A 428 -2.22 20.94 6.49
N SER A 429 -3.02 21.56 7.36
CA SER A 429 -2.53 22.14 8.61
C SER A 429 -1.80 21.12 9.50
N VAL A 430 -0.77 21.61 10.19
CA VAL A 430 -0.09 20.92 11.31
C VAL A 430 -0.57 21.42 12.68
N GLN A 431 -1.64 22.21 12.71
CA GLN A 431 -2.28 22.72 13.93
C GLN A 431 -3.51 21.88 14.30
N GLY A 432 -3.94 22.00 15.55
CA GLY A 432 -5.10 21.29 16.09
C GLY A 432 -4.73 20.01 16.82
N ASP A 433 -5.75 19.24 17.19
CA ASP A 433 -5.60 18.05 18.01
C ASP A 433 -5.27 16.79 17.19
N GLN A 434 -5.55 16.76 15.90
CA GLN A 434 -5.32 15.59 15.06
C GLN A 434 -4.86 15.99 13.66
N PRO A 435 -4.01 15.18 13.00
CA PRO A 435 -3.58 15.45 11.64
C PRO A 435 -4.79 15.39 10.69
N PRO A 436 -5.02 16.42 9.85
CA PRO A 436 -6.15 16.40 8.93
C PRO A 436 -6.15 15.26 7.92
N ALA A 437 -4.98 14.66 7.63
CA ALA A 437 -4.87 13.47 6.79
C ALA A 437 -5.60 12.26 7.40
N ALA A 438 -5.58 12.10 8.74
CA ALA A 438 -6.22 10.97 9.42
C ALA A 438 -7.75 11.02 9.32
N TRP A 439 -8.34 12.20 9.11
CA TRP A 439 -9.79 12.34 8.86
C TRP A 439 -10.21 11.75 7.51
N LEU A 440 -9.27 11.52 6.59
CA LEU A 440 -9.51 10.99 5.27
C LEU A 440 -9.30 9.47 5.27
N SER A 441 -10.15 8.75 6.01
CA SER A 441 -10.10 7.28 6.15
C SER A 441 -8.79 6.77 6.78
N GLY A 442 -8.29 7.47 7.81
CA GLY A 442 -7.07 7.08 8.53
C GLY A 442 -5.77 7.36 7.77
N GLY A 443 -5.79 8.25 6.78
CA GLY A 443 -4.65 8.57 5.94
C GLY A 443 -3.48 9.26 6.65
N ASP A 444 -2.35 9.29 5.95
CA ASP A 444 -1.10 9.91 6.39
C ASP A 444 -0.44 10.75 5.27
N TYR A 445 0.81 11.16 5.46
CA TYR A 445 1.57 11.93 4.48
C TYR A 445 2.69 11.09 3.82
N ASP A 446 2.57 9.76 3.77
CA ASP A 446 3.56 8.84 3.17
C ASP A 446 3.37 8.64 1.65
N GLY A 447 2.31 9.23 1.12
CA GLY A 447 2.03 9.43 -0.30
C GLY A 447 0.56 9.27 -0.66
N ASP A 448 -0.35 9.49 0.28
CA ASP A 448 -1.79 9.45 0.04
C ASP A 448 -2.22 10.53 -0.95
N GLN A 449 -3.22 10.18 -1.76
CA GLN A 449 -3.81 11.05 -2.78
C GLN A 449 -5.34 11.09 -2.69
N PRO A 450 -5.90 11.77 -1.68
CA PRO A 450 -7.32 12.05 -1.62
C PRO A 450 -7.81 12.82 -2.85
N LEU A 451 -9.07 12.61 -3.20
CA LEU A 451 -9.79 13.40 -4.18
C LEU A 451 -10.29 14.68 -3.51
N PHE A 452 -9.79 15.84 -3.97
CA PHE A 452 -10.30 17.16 -3.60
C PHE A 452 -11.30 17.64 -4.65
N ILE A 453 -12.44 18.15 -4.21
CA ILE A 453 -13.60 18.55 -5.03
C ILE A 453 -14.00 19.97 -4.65
N TRP A 454 -14.11 20.85 -5.65
CA TRP A 454 -14.59 22.22 -5.49
C TRP A 454 -15.81 22.52 -6.38
N ASP A 455 -16.49 21.47 -6.86
CA ASP A 455 -17.78 21.59 -7.54
C ASP A 455 -18.86 22.02 -6.54
N LYS A 456 -19.51 23.17 -6.79
CA LYS A 456 -20.52 23.76 -5.89
C LYS A 456 -21.71 22.84 -5.62
N ARG A 457 -22.01 21.89 -6.52
CA ARG A 457 -23.06 20.90 -6.35
C ARG A 457 -22.70 19.82 -5.33
N ILE A 458 -21.40 19.63 -5.05
CA ILE A 458 -20.89 18.67 -4.07
C ILE A 458 -20.46 19.38 -2.78
N THR A 459 -19.90 20.58 -2.85
CA THR A 459 -19.43 21.31 -1.65
C THR A 459 -20.56 21.75 -0.73
N CYS A 460 -21.81 21.78 -1.23
CA CYS A 460 -23.01 22.02 -0.42
C CYS A 460 -23.35 20.89 0.57
N VAL A 461 -22.51 19.85 0.65
CA VAL A 461 -22.61 18.76 1.62
C VAL A 461 -22.79 19.30 3.06
N THR A 462 -23.68 18.66 3.81
CA THR A 462 -23.94 19.03 5.21
C THR A 462 -22.66 18.78 6.01
N PRO A 463 -22.09 19.73 6.78
CA PRO A 463 -20.90 19.44 7.59
C PRO A 463 -21.24 18.49 8.75
N LEU A 464 -20.29 17.64 9.13
CA LEU A 464 -20.35 16.89 10.39
C LEU A 464 -19.60 17.69 11.43
N ALA A 465 -20.12 17.71 12.66
CA ALA A 465 -19.31 18.16 13.79
C ALA A 465 -18.07 17.29 13.84
N ARG A 466 -16.88 17.89 13.76
CA ARG A 466 -15.62 17.18 13.97
C ARG A 466 -15.60 16.77 15.44
N ALA A 467 -16.04 15.55 15.74
CA ALA A 467 -15.79 14.97 17.04
C ALA A 467 -14.27 14.83 17.17
N CYS A 468 -13.69 15.24 18.31
CA CYS A 468 -12.41 14.72 18.72
C CYS A 468 -12.57 13.19 18.63
N HIS A 469 -11.83 12.50 17.75
CA HIS A 469 -11.84 11.05 17.79
C HIS A 469 -11.28 10.67 19.17
N VAL A 470 -12.17 10.43 20.12
CA VAL A 470 -11.83 9.68 21.32
C VAL A 470 -11.35 8.35 20.77
N ALA A 471 -10.08 8.04 21.04
CA ALA A 471 -9.47 6.76 20.73
C ALA A 471 -10.50 5.65 20.97
N SER A 472 -10.50 4.63 20.11
CA SER A 472 -11.29 3.41 20.26
C SER A 472 -10.97 2.72 21.59
N ALA A 473 -11.57 3.21 22.66
CA ALA A 473 -11.54 2.68 24.00
C ALA A 473 -12.99 2.72 24.47
N GLY A 474 -13.73 1.66 24.14
CA GLY A 474 -15.16 1.57 24.44
C GLY A 474 -15.80 0.37 23.76
N ASP A 475 -15.65 -0.78 24.42
CA ASP A 475 -16.53 -1.95 24.46
C ASP A 475 -17.57 -2.09 23.34
N GLY A 476 -17.29 -3.01 22.42
CA GLY A 476 -18.24 -3.42 21.38
C GLY A 476 -17.56 -4.17 20.24
N ALA A 477 -17.12 -5.40 20.51
CA ALA A 477 -16.56 -6.36 19.55
C ALA A 477 -15.51 -5.76 18.58
N THR A 478 -14.35 -5.38 19.12
CA THR A 478 -13.10 -5.29 18.37
C THR A 478 -12.70 -6.67 17.84
N ALA A 479 -11.88 -6.72 16.79
CA ALA A 479 -11.20 -7.95 16.36
C ALA A 479 -10.74 -8.73 17.61
N SER A 480 -11.18 -9.99 17.73
CA SER A 480 -10.86 -10.79 18.91
C SER A 480 -9.35 -10.89 19.04
N HIS A 481 -8.80 -10.28 20.10
CA HIS A 481 -7.46 -10.57 20.56
C HIS A 481 -7.50 -12.03 21.05
N VAL A 482 -7.11 -12.95 20.17
CA VAL A 482 -6.92 -14.35 20.53
C VAL A 482 -5.45 -14.48 20.92
N ASP A 483 -5.16 -14.88 22.16
CA ASP A 483 -3.79 -15.18 22.56
C ASP A 483 -3.18 -16.24 21.63
N GLY A 484 -1.92 -16.06 21.24
CA GLY A 484 -1.20 -16.99 20.36
C GLY A 484 -1.34 -16.75 18.85
N ILE A 485 -1.70 -15.54 18.41
CA ILE A 485 -1.70 -15.16 16.99
C ILE A 485 -0.25 -15.00 16.47
N PRO A 486 0.19 -15.78 15.47
CA PRO A 486 1.60 -15.82 15.00
C PRO A 486 2.18 -14.47 14.52
N GLY A 487 1.33 -13.53 14.10
CA GLY A 487 1.77 -12.23 13.59
C GLY A 487 2.01 -11.16 14.65
N GLN A 488 1.50 -11.35 15.88
CA GLN A 488 1.52 -10.35 16.94
C GLN A 488 2.68 -10.51 17.92
N CYS A 489 3.27 -11.70 18.01
CA CYS A 489 4.47 -11.90 18.82
C CYS A 489 5.62 -11.04 18.29
N SER A 490 6.48 -10.61 19.20
CA SER A 490 7.70 -9.89 18.88
C SER A 490 8.70 -10.79 18.17
N VAL A 491 9.62 -10.19 17.41
CA VAL A 491 10.74 -10.92 16.79
C VAL A 491 11.55 -11.65 17.87
N ARG A 492 11.69 -11.07 19.06
CA ARG A 492 12.33 -11.70 20.23
C ARG A 492 11.64 -13.01 20.62
N GLU A 493 10.35 -12.96 20.91
CA GLU A 493 9.57 -14.14 21.32
C GLU A 493 9.58 -15.20 20.21
N ALA A 494 9.45 -14.78 18.95
CA ALA A 494 9.49 -15.67 17.81
C ALA A 494 10.81 -16.44 17.72
N GLN A 495 11.96 -15.82 18.04
CA GLN A 495 13.27 -16.47 18.06
C GLN A 495 13.41 -17.54 19.14
N GLU A 496 12.64 -17.44 20.23
CA GLU A 496 12.66 -18.39 21.35
C GLU A 496 11.77 -19.62 21.10
N THR A 497 10.90 -19.58 20.08
CA THR A 497 10.07 -20.72 19.69
C THR A 497 10.90 -21.88 19.10
N PRO A 498 10.45 -23.15 19.20
CA PRO A 498 11.18 -24.30 18.66
C PRO A 498 11.51 -24.25 17.16
N GLY A 499 10.78 -23.44 16.38
CA GLY A 499 11.03 -23.23 14.95
C GLY A 499 11.65 -21.86 14.60
N GLY A 500 11.86 -21.00 15.60
CA GLY A 500 12.38 -19.65 15.45
C GLY A 500 11.49 -18.74 14.60
N LEU A 501 12.06 -17.59 14.22
CA LEU A 501 11.38 -16.56 13.42
C LEU A 501 10.84 -17.07 12.07
N SER A 502 11.53 -18.01 11.43
CA SER A 502 11.12 -18.58 10.14
C SER A 502 9.78 -19.32 10.22
N GLU A 503 9.57 -20.07 11.30
CA GLU A 503 8.33 -20.82 11.52
C GLU A 503 7.17 -19.87 11.86
N GLU A 504 7.41 -18.87 12.71
CA GLU A 504 6.38 -17.87 13.03
C GLU A 504 5.97 -17.03 11.81
N LEU A 505 6.94 -16.64 10.97
CA LEU A 505 6.65 -16.01 9.68
C LEU A 505 5.76 -16.91 8.81
N ARG A 506 6.02 -18.21 8.75
CA ARG A 506 5.20 -19.15 7.98
C ARG A 506 3.78 -19.25 8.51
N ARG A 507 3.61 -19.37 9.82
CA ARG A 507 2.30 -19.41 10.48
C ARG A 507 1.51 -18.13 10.22
N TYR A 508 2.17 -16.98 10.34
CA TYR A 508 1.59 -15.67 10.02
C TYR A 508 1.15 -15.57 8.56
N VAL A 509 1.98 -16.03 7.62
CA VAL A 509 1.62 -16.05 6.19
C VAL A 509 0.43 -16.97 5.91
N GLY A 510 0.36 -18.13 6.56
CA GLY A 510 -0.80 -19.03 6.48
C GLY A 510 -2.10 -18.32 6.89
N GLN A 511 -2.06 -17.53 7.97
CA GLN A 511 -3.20 -16.70 8.38
C GLN A 511 -3.58 -15.66 7.32
N LEU A 512 -2.61 -14.95 6.73
CA LEU A 512 -2.90 -13.95 5.68
C LEU A 512 -3.54 -14.57 4.43
N ILE A 513 -3.19 -15.80 4.09
CA ILE A 513 -3.80 -16.53 2.96
C ILE A 513 -5.27 -16.82 3.26
N GLN A 514 -5.56 -17.34 4.45
CA GLN A 514 -6.93 -17.64 4.89
C GLN A 514 -7.84 -16.40 4.93
N GLN A 515 -7.25 -15.20 5.01
CA GLN A 515 -7.97 -13.93 5.09
C GLN A 515 -7.89 -13.12 3.78
N SER A 516 -7.57 -13.76 2.65
CA SER A 516 -7.31 -13.03 1.41
C SER A 516 -8.49 -12.26 0.84
N ASP A 517 -9.71 -12.74 1.07
CA ASP A 517 -10.93 -12.15 0.53
C ASP A 517 -11.69 -11.30 1.56
N LEU A 518 -11.12 -11.17 2.77
CA LEU A 518 -11.75 -10.54 3.93
C LEU A 518 -12.12 -9.07 3.67
N LEU A 519 -11.20 -8.27 3.11
CA LEU A 519 -11.46 -6.85 2.86
C LEU A 519 -12.62 -6.65 1.89
N SER A 520 -12.66 -7.43 0.80
CA SER A 520 -13.75 -7.38 -0.16
C SER A 520 -15.08 -7.87 0.42
N GLU A 521 -15.05 -8.86 1.32
CA GLU A 521 -16.23 -9.34 2.03
C GLU A 521 -16.77 -8.29 3.02
N LEU A 522 -15.91 -7.73 3.87
CA LEU A 522 -16.26 -6.64 4.80
C LEU A 522 -16.82 -5.44 4.06
N TYR A 523 -16.18 -5.06 2.96
CA TYR A 523 -16.62 -3.95 2.12
C TYR A 523 -18.02 -4.19 1.54
N GLY A 524 -18.26 -5.36 0.96
CA GLY A 524 -19.59 -5.71 0.41
C GLY A 524 -20.68 -5.78 1.48
N LEU A 525 -20.38 -6.33 2.66
CA LEU A 525 -21.32 -6.32 3.80
C LEU A 525 -21.63 -4.89 4.24
N HIS A 526 -20.60 -4.04 4.31
CA HIS A 526 -20.76 -2.63 4.68
C HIS A 526 -21.66 -1.89 3.67
N GLU A 527 -21.40 -2.03 2.37
CA GLU A 527 -22.22 -1.43 1.31
C GLU A 527 -23.71 -1.80 1.46
N VAL A 528 -23.99 -3.06 1.75
CA VAL A 528 -25.35 -3.58 1.98
C VAL A 528 -25.99 -2.95 3.21
N TRP A 529 -25.31 -2.94 4.36
CA TRP A 529 -25.86 -2.38 5.59
C TRP A 529 -26.06 -0.86 5.50
N ALA A 530 -25.14 -0.13 4.87
CA ALA A 530 -25.28 1.29 4.62
C ALA A 530 -26.47 1.60 3.69
N ASP A 531 -26.70 0.76 2.68
CA ASP A 531 -27.87 0.87 1.80
C ASP A 531 -29.19 0.57 2.52
N ARG A 532 -29.20 -0.45 3.38
CA ARG A 532 -30.37 -0.79 4.22
C ARG A 532 -30.74 0.34 5.15
N ALA A 533 -29.76 0.98 5.80
CA ALA A 533 -30.00 2.15 6.64
C ALA A 533 -30.70 3.28 5.85
N ALA A 534 -30.27 3.51 4.60
CA ALA A 534 -30.89 4.50 3.72
C ALA A 534 -32.25 4.06 3.12
N SER A 535 -32.57 2.77 3.17
CA SER A 535 -33.78 2.18 2.58
C SER A 535 -34.81 1.70 3.60
N ALA A 536 -34.52 1.86 4.89
CA ALA A 536 -35.34 1.37 5.99
C ALA A 536 -36.76 1.96 5.97
N HIS A 537 -37.74 1.13 6.34
CA HIS A 537 -39.15 1.54 6.36
C HIS A 537 -39.58 2.17 7.69
N ASN A 538 -38.80 1.93 8.75
CA ASN A 538 -39.06 2.43 10.10
C ASN A 538 -37.74 2.73 10.83
N ALA A 539 -37.86 3.43 11.97
CA ALA A 539 -36.70 3.89 12.74
C ALA A 539 -35.88 2.75 13.36
N GLU A 540 -36.52 1.63 13.73
CA GLU A 540 -35.82 0.49 14.34
C GLU A 540 -34.91 -0.21 13.33
N GLU A 541 -35.41 -0.44 12.11
CA GLU A 541 -34.62 -0.99 11.00
C GLU A 541 -33.47 -0.05 10.62
N GLN A 542 -33.74 1.25 10.56
CA GLN A 542 -32.73 2.26 10.26
C GLN A 542 -31.61 2.27 11.30
N GLU A 543 -31.96 2.23 12.59
CA GLU A 543 -31.00 2.23 13.69
C GLU A 543 -30.13 0.97 13.67
N LEU A 544 -30.76 -0.22 13.57
CA LEU A 544 -30.05 -1.49 13.49
C LEU A 544 -29.07 -1.53 12.31
N ALA A 545 -29.51 -1.07 11.14
CA ALA A 545 -28.67 -1.05 9.96
C ALA A 545 -27.52 -0.05 10.07
N SER A 546 -27.77 1.12 10.66
CA SER A 546 -26.76 2.15 10.89
C SER A 546 -25.68 1.69 11.88
N GLN A 547 -26.10 1.06 12.98
CA GLN A 547 -25.18 0.46 13.96
C GLN A 547 -24.35 -0.67 13.34
N SER A 548 -24.97 -1.53 12.52
CA SER A 548 -24.28 -2.63 11.83
C SER A 548 -23.25 -2.11 10.81
N ALA A 549 -23.61 -1.09 10.03
CA ALA A 549 -22.68 -0.42 9.11
C ALA A 549 -21.51 0.20 9.87
N ALA A 550 -21.77 0.93 10.97
CA ALA A 550 -20.73 1.53 11.80
C ALA A 550 -19.80 0.49 12.44
N GLN A 551 -20.34 -0.66 12.88
CA GLN A 551 -19.53 -1.77 13.38
C GLN A 551 -18.63 -2.35 12.28
N LEU A 552 -19.17 -2.54 11.07
CA LEU A 552 -18.39 -3.02 9.93
C LEU A 552 -17.29 -2.04 9.51
N VAL A 553 -17.52 -0.72 9.58
CA VAL A 553 -16.47 0.29 9.35
C VAL A 553 -15.31 0.11 10.32
N ARG A 554 -15.58 -0.11 11.62
CA ARG A 554 -14.54 -0.35 12.63
C ARG A 554 -13.72 -1.61 12.30
N ILE A 555 -14.39 -2.72 12.00
CA ILE A 555 -13.74 -3.98 11.64
C ILE A 555 -12.95 -3.83 10.33
N TYR A 556 -13.47 -3.08 9.35
CA TYR A 556 -12.80 -2.82 8.08
C TYR A 556 -11.51 -2.02 8.28
N ARG A 557 -11.53 -0.98 9.13
CA ARG A 557 -10.33 -0.21 9.49
C ARG A 557 -9.28 -1.09 10.18
N ASP A 558 -9.68 -1.93 11.14
CA ASP A 558 -8.77 -2.92 11.75
C ASP A 558 -8.18 -3.89 10.71
N ALA A 559 -8.98 -4.29 9.71
CA ALA A 559 -8.56 -5.20 8.65
C ALA A 559 -7.56 -4.58 7.67
N LEU A 560 -7.62 -3.27 7.41
CA LEU A 560 -6.63 -2.55 6.60
C LEU A 560 -5.24 -2.60 7.25
N ASP A 561 -5.19 -2.55 8.59
CA ASP A 561 -3.95 -2.59 9.35
C ASP A 561 -3.50 -4.00 9.74
N ALA A 562 -4.37 -5.02 9.64
CA ALA A 562 -4.07 -6.42 9.96
C ALA A 562 -2.75 -6.95 9.33
N PRO A 563 -2.40 -6.64 8.06
CA PRO A 563 -1.13 -7.06 7.48
C PRO A 563 0.13 -6.47 8.15
N LYS A 564 -0.01 -5.45 9.00
CA LYS A 564 1.10 -4.82 9.74
C LYS A 564 0.97 -5.02 11.24
N SER A 565 -0.25 -5.11 11.77
CA SER A 565 -0.51 -5.34 13.19
C SER A 565 -0.46 -6.82 13.57
N GLY A 566 -0.64 -7.72 12.59
CA GLY A 566 -0.74 -9.16 12.82
C GLY A 566 -2.12 -9.61 13.30
N LEU A 567 -3.10 -8.70 13.37
CA LEU A 567 -4.46 -9.00 13.84
C LEU A 567 -5.12 -10.08 12.99
N ARG A 568 -5.84 -10.99 13.65
CA ARG A 568 -6.77 -11.90 12.99
C ARG A 568 -8.17 -11.32 13.08
N ILE A 569 -8.70 -10.91 11.95
CA ILE A 569 -10.06 -10.39 11.86
C ILE A 569 -11.09 -11.51 11.70
N VAL A 570 -12.19 -11.42 12.44
CA VAL A 570 -13.36 -12.30 12.32
C VAL A 570 -14.57 -11.39 12.12
N ILE A 571 -15.42 -11.72 11.14
CA ILE A 571 -16.69 -11.02 10.92
C ILE A 571 -17.75 -11.68 11.80
N PRO A 572 -18.36 -10.96 12.76
CA PRO A 572 -19.46 -11.49 13.56
C PRO A 572 -20.64 -11.99 12.72
N ASP A 573 -21.26 -13.09 13.13
CA ASP A 573 -22.34 -13.73 12.36
C ASP A 573 -23.56 -12.82 12.18
N HIS A 574 -23.87 -11.95 13.14
CA HIS A 574 -25.00 -11.03 13.06
C HIS A 574 -24.81 -9.93 12.01
N LEU A 575 -23.58 -9.67 11.56
CA LEU A 575 -23.29 -8.72 10.48
C LEU A 575 -23.37 -9.38 9.10
N ARG A 576 -23.40 -10.71 9.03
CA ARG A 576 -23.60 -11.47 7.79
C ARG A 576 -25.07 -11.42 7.41
N THR A 577 -25.35 -11.21 6.13
CA THR A 577 -26.74 -11.11 5.65
C THR A 577 -26.89 -11.64 4.23
N ASN A 578 -28.03 -12.29 3.97
CA ASN A 578 -28.43 -12.75 2.64
C ASN A 578 -29.40 -11.76 1.95
N TYR A 579 -29.68 -10.62 2.60
CA TYR A 579 -30.51 -9.57 2.03
C TYR A 579 -29.63 -8.55 1.32
N ILE A 580 -29.82 -8.38 0.02
CA ILE A 580 -28.97 -7.49 -0.80
C ILE A 580 -29.83 -6.51 -1.61
N PRO A 581 -29.34 -5.28 -1.87
CA PRO A 581 -30.05 -4.37 -2.75
C PRO A 581 -30.00 -4.84 -4.20
N HIS A 582 -30.98 -4.42 -5.01
CA HIS A 582 -31.12 -4.82 -6.42
C HIS A 582 -29.88 -4.55 -7.28
N TRP A 583 -29.08 -3.55 -6.93
CA TRP A 583 -27.87 -3.17 -7.67
C TRP A 583 -26.61 -3.96 -7.27
N HIS A 584 -26.64 -4.72 -6.16
CA HIS A 584 -25.53 -5.55 -5.70
C HIS A 584 -25.60 -7.00 -6.24
N ARG A 585 -26.66 -7.34 -6.98
CA ARG A 585 -26.85 -8.66 -7.58
C ARG A 585 -25.71 -9.01 -8.56
N LYS A 586 -25.08 -10.16 -8.39
CA LYS A 586 -24.14 -10.75 -9.37
C LYS A 586 -24.90 -11.66 -10.33
N ALA A 587 -24.65 -11.52 -11.63
CA ALA A 587 -25.35 -12.27 -12.69
C ALA A 587 -25.11 -13.81 -12.69
N GLU A 588 -24.14 -14.30 -11.90
CA GLU A 588 -23.72 -15.72 -11.88
C GLU A 588 -24.13 -16.46 -10.58
N GLN A 589 -24.83 -15.82 -9.63
CA GLN A 589 -25.17 -16.40 -8.31
C GLN A 589 -26.62 -16.90 -8.19
N ASP A 590 -27.35 -17.00 -9.30
CA ASP A 590 -28.80 -17.23 -9.33
C ASP A 590 -29.24 -18.67 -8.98
N SER A 591 -28.33 -19.62 -8.72
CA SER A 591 -28.68 -21.04 -8.56
C SER A 591 -28.29 -21.72 -7.24
N GLU A 592 -27.54 -21.07 -6.32
CA GLU A 592 -27.00 -21.78 -5.14
C GLU A 592 -27.24 -21.12 -3.77
N ASN A 593 -27.69 -19.87 -3.66
CA ASN A 593 -27.92 -19.20 -2.37
C ASN A 593 -29.31 -18.59 -2.26
N ASP A 594 -29.99 -18.78 -1.11
CA ASP A 594 -31.24 -18.10 -0.71
C ASP A 594 -31.02 -16.58 -0.51
N LEU A 595 -30.74 -15.85 -1.60
CA LEU A 595 -30.54 -14.40 -1.59
C LEU A 595 -31.88 -13.67 -1.71
N HIS A 596 -32.17 -12.80 -0.74
CA HIS A 596 -33.35 -11.95 -0.73
C HIS A 596 -33.01 -10.56 -1.29
N VAL A 597 -33.58 -10.22 -2.45
CA VAL A 597 -33.29 -8.94 -3.11
C VAL A 597 -34.37 -7.91 -2.81
N TYR A 598 -33.98 -6.74 -2.31
CA TYR A 598 -34.89 -5.62 -2.07
C TYR A 598 -34.61 -4.44 -3.03
N LYS A 599 -35.62 -3.59 -3.23
CA LYS A 599 -35.47 -2.36 -4.01
C LYS A 599 -34.83 -1.28 -3.13
N SER A 600 -33.57 -0.96 -3.40
CA SER A 600 -32.84 0.10 -2.71
C SER A 600 -33.46 1.47 -2.97
N MET A 601 -33.58 2.24 -1.89
CA MET A 601 -34.00 3.63 -1.87
C MET A 601 -32.83 4.56 -1.52
N SER A 602 -31.59 4.05 -1.46
CA SER A 602 -30.40 4.88 -1.28
C SER A 602 -30.15 5.78 -2.50
N THR A 603 -29.30 6.78 -2.33
CA THR A 603 -28.90 7.68 -3.43
C THR A 603 -28.32 6.90 -4.61
N LEU A 604 -27.44 5.94 -4.34
CA LEU A 604 -26.83 5.07 -5.35
C LEU A 604 -27.89 4.16 -6.02
N GLY A 605 -28.77 3.53 -5.22
CA GLY A 605 -29.79 2.63 -5.75
C GLY A 605 -30.79 3.34 -6.66
N ARG A 606 -31.23 4.55 -6.28
CA ARG A 606 -32.08 5.40 -7.11
C ARG A 606 -31.40 5.84 -8.40
N LEU A 607 -30.13 6.27 -8.32
CA LEU A 607 -29.34 6.64 -9.49
C LEU A 607 -29.22 5.46 -10.48
N LEU A 608 -28.83 4.27 -10.00
CA LEU A 608 -28.69 3.12 -10.87
C LEU A 608 -30.02 2.68 -11.49
N SER A 609 -31.13 2.80 -10.75
CA SER A 609 -32.47 2.58 -11.28
C SER A 609 -32.83 3.57 -12.38
N SER A 610 -32.60 4.87 -12.21
CA SER A 610 -32.92 5.87 -13.24
C SER A 610 -32.09 5.69 -14.52
N LEU A 611 -30.83 5.26 -14.38
CA LEU A 611 -29.97 4.94 -15.52
C LEU A 611 -30.43 3.70 -16.29
N SER A 612 -30.92 2.68 -15.60
CA SER A 612 -31.45 1.48 -16.25
C SER A 612 -32.72 1.75 -17.07
N THR A 613 -33.58 2.67 -16.60
CA THR A 613 -34.81 3.06 -17.32
C THR A 613 -34.56 3.93 -18.55
N GLN A 614 -33.43 4.65 -18.62
CA GLN A 614 -33.07 5.48 -19.79
C GLN A 614 -32.39 4.68 -20.91
N SER A 615 -31.90 3.47 -20.61
CA SER A 615 -31.30 2.55 -21.57
C SER A 615 -32.30 1.60 -22.27
N GLN A 616 -33.56 1.61 -21.83
CA GLN A 616 -34.70 0.99 -22.51
C GLN A 616 -35.45 2.05 -23.31
#